data_AF-A0A8H3J924-F1
#
_entry.id   AF-A0A8H3J924-F1
#
_cell.length_a   1.000
_cell.length_b   1.000
_cell.length_c   1.000
_cell.angle_alpha   90.00
_cell.angle_beta   90.00
_cell.angle_gamma   90.00
#
_symmetry.space_group_name_H-M   'P 1'
#
loop_
_entity.id
_entity.type
_entity.pdbx_description
1 polymer ?
#
loop_
_entity_poly.entity_id
_entity_poly.type
_entity_poly.pdbx_seq_one_letter_code
_entity_poly.pdbx_strand_id
1 'polypeptide(L)'
;MSSTSAQQNQDPTALVSTFNALPRNQLSPSGSVPNDWHMSVRQVPLQPPGQVLFLICPAARYVHIEGPLPPSYTSATTEVKATIWSMLLLKAFNEGLGATEEEKRAGTIVGRPWSWVCNDAEMAGAVGEMLRSIGVLAPEGVGLAGDGENGIADEEWRRFFGKLHHMVRMR
;
A
#
# COMPACT_ATOMS: atom_id res chain seq x y z
N MET A 1 1.23 -14.39 28.45
CA MET A 1 2.00 -14.50 27.20
C MET A 1 1.30 -15.52 26.34
N SER A 2 0.85 -15.09 25.16
CA SER A 2 0.38 -15.85 23.99
C SER A 2 -0.79 -15.10 23.34
N SER A 3 -0.46 -14.03 22.61
CA SER A 3 -1.38 -13.44 21.63
C SER A 3 -0.98 -14.01 20.27
N THR A 4 -1.53 -15.18 19.97
CA THR A 4 -1.53 -15.77 18.65
C THR A 4 -2.36 -14.86 17.76
N SER A 5 -1.72 -13.99 16.99
CA SER A 5 -2.37 -13.17 15.97
C SER A 5 -2.89 -14.10 14.88
N ALA A 6 -4.16 -14.44 15.01
CA ALA A 6 -4.94 -15.09 13.97
C ALA A 6 -4.78 -14.28 12.67
N GLN A 7 -4.26 -14.92 11.63
CA GLN A 7 -4.60 -14.55 10.26
C GLN A 7 -6.12 -14.64 10.15
N GLN A 8 -6.81 -13.54 10.42
CA GLN A 8 -8.22 -13.42 10.15
C GLN A 8 -8.37 -13.47 8.63
N ASN A 9 -8.94 -14.56 8.14
CA ASN A 9 -9.64 -14.60 6.86
C ASN A 9 -10.70 -13.49 6.90
N GLN A 10 -10.31 -12.27 6.56
CA GLN A 10 -11.26 -11.21 6.33
C GLN A 10 -12.03 -11.60 5.08
N ASP A 11 -13.35 -11.76 5.23
CA ASP A 11 -14.25 -11.92 4.10
C ASP A 11 -13.97 -10.78 3.09
N PRO A 12 -13.56 -11.09 1.85
CA PRO A 12 -13.26 -10.07 0.84
C PRO A 12 -14.38 -9.05 0.69
N THR A 13 -15.64 -9.49 0.88
CA THR A 13 -16.82 -8.64 0.86
C THR A 13 -16.83 -7.60 1.99
N ALA A 14 -16.47 -8.02 3.20
CA ALA A 14 -16.38 -7.13 4.36
C ALA A 14 -15.25 -6.12 4.22
N LEU A 15 -14.11 -6.56 3.65
CA LEU A 15 -12.95 -5.71 3.41
C LEU A 15 -13.28 -4.61 2.39
N VAL A 16 -13.91 -4.98 1.27
CA VAL A 16 -14.32 -4.04 0.23
C VAL A 16 -15.40 -3.08 0.75
N SER A 17 -16.39 -3.58 1.50
CA SER A 17 -17.43 -2.73 2.10
C SER A 17 -16.85 -1.68 3.04
N THR A 18 -15.93 -2.10 3.92
CA THR A 18 -15.23 -1.20 4.85
C THR A 18 -14.42 -0.17 4.10
N PHE A 19 -13.67 -0.60 3.08
CA PHE A 19 -12.87 0.29 2.26
C PHE A 19 -13.74 1.31 1.56
N ASN A 20 -14.81 0.88 0.91
CA ASN A 20 -15.73 1.75 0.19
C ASN A 20 -16.41 2.79 1.10
N ALA A 21 -16.58 2.48 2.40
CA ALA A 21 -17.17 3.38 3.38
C ALA A 21 -16.20 4.45 3.93
N LEU A 22 -14.89 4.32 3.70
CA LEU A 22 -13.93 5.33 4.13
C LEU A 22 -14.18 6.67 3.40
N PRO A 23 -13.94 7.82 4.07
CA PRO A 23 -14.03 9.13 3.42
C PRO A 23 -13.08 9.21 2.22
N ARG A 24 -13.55 9.79 1.11
CA ARG A 24 -12.73 10.00 -0.09
C ARG A 24 -12.58 11.48 -0.36
N ASN A 25 -11.43 12.04 0.03
CA ASN A 25 -11.09 13.44 -0.16
C ASN A 25 -9.96 13.56 -1.19
N GLN A 26 -10.00 14.62 -2.00
CA GLN A 26 -8.93 14.96 -2.96
C GLN A 26 -7.61 15.29 -2.27
N LEU A 27 -7.69 15.79 -1.04
CA LEU A 27 -6.54 16.19 -0.24
C LEU A 27 -6.35 15.21 0.92
N SER A 28 -5.12 15.09 1.38
CA SER A 28 -4.73 14.35 2.58
C SER A 28 -5.53 14.83 3.81
N PRO A 29 -5.51 14.09 4.94
CA PRO A 29 -6.20 14.52 6.16
C PRO A 29 -5.78 15.91 6.67
N SER A 30 -4.56 16.36 6.36
CA SER A 30 -4.09 17.73 6.66
C SER A 30 -4.70 18.82 5.76
N GLY A 31 -5.44 18.44 4.72
CA GLY A 31 -6.01 19.36 3.73
C GLY A 31 -4.99 20.12 2.89
N SER A 32 -3.72 19.70 2.89
CA SER A 32 -2.61 20.50 2.34
C SER A 32 -1.98 19.92 1.08
N VAL A 33 -2.06 18.61 0.86
CA VAL A 33 -1.45 17.93 -0.29
C VAL A 33 -2.42 16.96 -0.94
N PRO A 34 -2.27 16.64 -2.23
CA PRO A 34 -3.11 15.64 -2.90
C PRO A 34 -3.05 14.28 -2.21
N ASN A 35 -4.20 13.60 -2.12
CA ASN A 35 -4.34 12.24 -1.60
C ASN A 35 -4.09 11.20 -2.70
N ASP A 36 -2.98 11.37 -3.42
CA ASP A 36 -2.55 10.50 -4.50
C ASP A 36 -1.44 9.57 -4.01
N TRP A 37 -1.52 8.31 -4.40
CA TRP A 37 -0.67 7.25 -3.87
C TRP A 37 0.07 6.51 -4.97
N HIS A 38 1.39 6.41 -4.83
CA HIS A 38 2.25 5.55 -5.63
C HIS A 38 2.43 4.20 -4.94
N MET A 39 2.43 3.13 -5.74
CA MET A 39 2.69 1.79 -5.28
C MET A 39 3.67 1.03 -6.17
N SER A 40 4.54 0.26 -5.54
CA SER A 40 5.53 -0.58 -6.21
C SER A 40 5.94 -1.74 -5.32
N VAL A 41 6.44 -2.83 -5.90
CA VAL A 41 7.10 -3.87 -5.12
C VAL A 41 8.58 -3.57 -4.99
N ARG A 42 9.09 -3.73 -3.77
CA ARG A 42 10.49 -3.48 -3.44
C ARG A 42 11.13 -4.73 -2.84
N GLN A 43 12.35 -5.01 -3.29
CA GLN A 43 13.19 -6.08 -2.73
C GLN A 43 13.82 -5.60 -1.43
N VAL A 44 13.72 -6.41 -0.39
CA VAL A 44 14.40 -6.23 0.89
C VAL A 44 15.58 -7.22 0.93
N PRO A 45 16.83 -6.77 0.68
CA PRO A 45 18.01 -7.63 0.64
C PRO A 45 18.55 -7.97 2.04
N LEU A 46 17.67 -8.14 3.02
CA LEU A 46 18.01 -8.75 4.32
C LEU A 46 18.02 -10.28 4.14
N GLN A 47 18.69 -11.04 5.01
CA GLN A 47 18.68 -12.51 4.92
C GLN A 47 17.61 -13.09 5.86
N PRO A 48 16.66 -13.90 5.36
CA PRO A 48 16.43 -14.25 3.96
C PRO A 48 15.82 -13.09 3.14
N PRO A 49 16.14 -12.96 1.83
CA PRO A 49 15.62 -11.89 0.99
C PRO A 49 14.10 -11.99 0.87
N GLY A 50 13.45 -10.84 0.92
CA GLY A 50 12.00 -10.73 0.87
C GLY A 50 11.55 -9.64 -0.08
N GLN A 51 10.24 -9.63 -0.36
CA GLN A 51 9.60 -8.57 -1.13
C GLN A 51 8.49 -7.95 -0.30
N VAL A 52 8.27 -6.66 -0.50
CA VAL A 52 7.21 -5.91 0.16
C VAL A 52 6.47 -5.05 -0.85
N LEU A 53 5.19 -4.80 -0.60
CA LEU A 53 4.44 -3.76 -1.29
C LEU A 53 4.75 -2.43 -0.59
N PHE A 54 5.37 -1.53 -1.34
CA PHE A 54 5.72 -0.18 -0.90
C PHE A 54 4.66 0.79 -1.37
N LEU A 55 4.05 1.51 -0.44
CA LEU A 55 3.08 2.56 -0.69
C LEU A 55 3.67 3.90 -0.25
N ILE A 56 3.47 4.94 -1.06
CA ILE A 56 3.87 6.29 -0.70
C ILE A 56 2.85 7.30 -1.20
N CYS A 57 2.54 8.31 -0.38
CA CYS A 57 1.93 9.55 -0.85
C CYS A 57 3.06 10.51 -1.24
N PRO A 58 3.38 10.72 -2.55
CA PRO A 58 4.60 11.39 -2.96
C PRO A 58 4.68 12.83 -2.46
N ALA A 59 3.56 13.56 -2.48
CA ALA A 59 3.49 14.95 -2.04
C ALA A 59 3.71 15.11 -0.52
N ALA A 60 3.26 14.14 0.28
CA ALA A 60 3.48 14.11 1.73
C ALA A 60 4.83 13.47 2.12
N ARG A 61 5.48 12.73 1.20
CA ARG A 61 6.57 11.78 1.49
C ARG A 61 6.22 10.81 2.64
N TYR A 62 4.93 10.48 2.77
CA TYR A 62 4.44 9.52 3.76
C TYR A 62 4.53 8.11 3.20
N VAL A 63 5.27 7.23 3.88
CA VAL A 63 5.57 5.86 3.43
C VAL A 63 4.81 4.85 4.31
N HIS A 64 4.20 3.86 3.66
CA HIS A 64 3.66 2.66 4.29
C HIS A 64 4.18 1.42 3.57
N ILE A 65 4.31 0.30 4.29
CA ILE A 65 4.82 -0.95 3.74
C ILE A 65 3.93 -2.10 4.19
N GLU A 66 3.47 -2.91 3.24
CA GLU A 66 2.78 -4.17 3.49
C GLU A 66 3.66 -5.36 3.09
N GLY A 67 3.60 -6.43 3.87
CA GLY A 67 4.34 -7.65 3.62
C GLY A 67 4.80 -8.37 4.89
N PRO A 68 5.72 -9.34 4.77
CA PRO A 68 6.38 -9.76 3.53
C PRO A 68 5.42 -10.40 2.53
N LEU A 69 5.69 -10.24 1.24
CA LEU A 69 4.99 -10.97 0.19
C LEU A 69 5.34 -12.46 0.24
N PRO A 70 4.42 -13.35 -0.19
CA PRO A 70 4.67 -14.78 -0.15
C PRO A 70 5.87 -15.17 -1.03
N PRO A 71 6.66 -16.19 -0.67
CA PRO A 71 7.84 -16.60 -1.46
C PRO A 71 7.53 -16.92 -2.93
N SER A 72 6.32 -17.41 -3.22
CA SER A 72 5.83 -17.70 -4.57
C SER A 72 5.51 -16.45 -5.41
N TYR A 73 5.51 -15.25 -4.82
CA TYR A 73 5.13 -14.01 -5.51
C TYR A 73 5.98 -13.76 -6.75
N THR A 74 7.30 -14.02 -6.69
CA THR A 74 8.22 -13.78 -7.82
C THR A 74 7.79 -14.53 -9.08
N SER A 75 7.44 -15.81 -8.94
CA SER A 75 7.04 -16.70 -10.03
C SER A 75 5.54 -16.68 -10.33
N ALA A 76 4.75 -15.90 -9.59
CA ALA A 76 3.32 -15.82 -9.76
C ALA A 76 2.95 -15.08 -11.07
N THR A 77 1.79 -15.43 -11.63
CA THR A 77 1.22 -14.72 -12.77
C THR A 77 0.76 -13.31 -12.35
N THR A 78 0.59 -12.42 -13.32
CA THR A 78 0.13 -11.05 -13.08
C THR A 78 -1.22 -11.02 -12.36
N GLU A 79 -2.14 -11.92 -12.68
CA GLU A 79 -3.47 -12.01 -12.05
C GLU A 79 -3.37 -12.37 -10.57
N VAL A 80 -2.49 -13.32 -10.23
CA VAL A 80 -2.24 -13.70 -8.83
C VAL A 80 -1.59 -12.54 -8.08
N LYS A 81 -0.62 -11.86 -8.70
CA LYS A 81 0.03 -10.67 -8.11
C LYS A 81 -0.97 -9.54 -7.88
N ALA A 82 -1.85 -9.29 -8.86
CA ALA A 82 -2.87 -8.27 -8.78
C ALA A 82 -3.89 -8.55 -7.67
N THR A 83 -4.28 -9.82 -7.50
CA THR A 83 -5.11 -10.26 -6.36
C THR A 83 -4.42 -9.94 -5.03
N ILE A 84 -3.14 -10.31 -4.88
CA ILE A 84 -2.38 -10.05 -3.66
C ILE A 84 -2.29 -8.55 -3.38
N TRP A 85 -1.93 -7.74 -4.37
CA TRP A 85 -1.83 -6.29 -4.21
C TRP A 85 -3.15 -5.66 -3.82
N SER A 86 -4.25 -6.04 -4.50
CA SER A 86 -5.58 -5.51 -4.22
C SER A 86 -5.97 -5.76 -2.77
N MET A 87 -5.78 -6.98 -2.27
CA MET A 87 -6.10 -7.32 -0.88
C MET A 87 -5.21 -6.58 0.13
N LEU A 88 -3.90 -6.45 -0.15
CA LEU A 88 -2.98 -5.71 0.73
C LEU A 88 -3.29 -4.21 0.75
N LEU A 89 -3.65 -3.61 -0.38
CA LEU A 89 -4.07 -2.21 -0.46
C LEU A 89 -5.32 -1.98 0.40
N LEU A 90 -6.37 -2.76 0.19
CA LEU A 90 -7.62 -2.62 0.95
C LEU A 90 -7.39 -2.81 2.45
N LYS A 91 -6.59 -3.80 2.84
CA LYS A 91 -6.17 -4.00 4.23
C LYS A 91 -5.46 -2.76 4.78
N ALA A 92 -4.44 -2.27 4.08
CA ALA A 92 -3.61 -1.15 4.54
C ALA A 92 -4.47 0.09 4.84
N PHE A 93 -5.37 0.47 3.93
CA PHE A 93 -6.24 1.63 4.14
C PHE A 93 -7.31 1.40 5.21
N ASN A 94 -7.90 0.21 5.28
CA ASN A 94 -8.87 -0.12 6.34
C ASN A 94 -8.23 -0.09 7.74
N GLU A 95 -6.96 -0.47 7.85
CA GLU A 95 -6.20 -0.42 9.09
C GLU A 95 -5.63 0.98 9.40
N GLY A 96 -5.84 1.95 8.51
CA GLY A 96 -5.35 3.32 8.66
C GLY A 96 -3.84 3.45 8.46
N LEU A 97 -3.22 2.59 7.65
CA LEU A 97 -1.80 2.62 7.29
C LEU A 97 -0.86 2.59 8.50
N GLY A 98 -1.20 1.76 9.49
CA GLY A 98 -0.43 1.63 10.73
C GLY A 98 -0.61 2.80 11.72
N ALA A 99 -1.55 3.71 11.48
CA ALA A 99 -1.87 4.79 12.41
C ALA A 99 -2.20 4.24 13.81
N THR A 100 -1.63 4.89 14.81
CA THR A 100 -1.92 4.64 16.23
C THR A 100 -3.36 5.00 16.57
N GLU A 101 -3.87 4.46 17.68
CA GLU A 101 -5.21 4.81 18.17
C GLU A 101 -5.35 6.30 18.51
N GLU A 102 -4.25 6.96 18.87
CA GLU A 102 -4.23 8.40 19.12
C GLU A 102 -4.43 9.20 17.81
N GLU A 103 -3.70 8.84 16.75
CA GLU A 103 -3.85 9.44 15.42
C GLU A 103 -5.27 9.20 14.87
N LYS A 104 -5.82 8.01 15.07
CA LYS A 104 -7.21 7.71 14.69
C LYS A 104 -8.20 8.61 15.43
N ARG A 105 -8.05 8.80 16.75
CA ARG A 105 -8.91 9.67 17.56
C ARG A 105 -8.79 11.14 17.21
N ALA A 106 -7.60 11.58 16.80
CA ALA A 106 -7.35 12.95 16.35
C ALA A 106 -8.00 13.27 14.99
N GLY A 107 -8.62 12.28 14.33
CA GLY A 107 -9.27 12.47 13.03
C GLY A 107 -8.28 12.59 11.88
N THR A 108 -7.00 12.26 12.08
CA THR A 108 -5.97 12.23 11.03
C THR A 108 -6.00 10.92 10.23
N ILE A 109 -7.17 10.27 10.16
CA ILE A 109 -7.35 8.98 9.50
C ILE A 109 -7.17 9.20 8.00
N VAL A 110 -6.24 8.45 7.41
CA VAL A 110 -6.10 8.40 5.96
C VAL A 110 -7.35 7.73 5.39
N GLY A 111 -8.16 8.52 4.68
CA GLY A 111 -9.32 8.03 3.96
C GLY A 111 -8.93 7.19 2.73
N ARG A 112 -9.92 6.88 1.90
CA ARG A 112 -9.66 6.30 0.58
C ARG A 112 -8.77 7.21 -0.26
N PRO A 113 -7.81 6.65 -1.00
CA PRO A 113 -7.03 7.37 -1.99
C PRO A 113 -7.92 8.09 -3.00
N TRP A 114 -7.49 9.29 -3.39
CA TRP A 114 -8.09 9.96 -4.53
C TRP A 114 -7.70 9.25 -5.83
N SER A 115 -6.42 8.93 -5.98
CA SER A 115 -5.90 8.13 -7.08
C SER A 115 -4.78 7.19 -6.64
N TRP A 116 -4.58 6.14 -7.42
CA TRP A 116 -3.45 5.24 -7.33
C TRP A 116 -2.64 5.27 -8.62
N VAL A 117 -1.32 5.21 -8.49
CA VAL A 117 -0.39 5.04 -9.60
C VAL A 117 0.61 3.93 -9.31
N CYS A 118 1.03 3.20 -10.34
CA CYS A 118 2.04 2.15 -10.27
C CYS A 118 3.15 2.40 -11.29
N ASN A 119 4.37 1.97 -11.00
CA ASN A 119 5.51 2.09 -11.92
C ASN A 119 5.55 1.02 -13.02
N ASP A 120 4.58 0.11 -13.04
CA ASP A 120 4.45 -0.98 -13.99
C ASP A 120 3.05 -0.92 -14.62
N ALA A 121 3.00 -0.75 -15.94
CA ALA A 121 1.75 -0.56 -16.67
C ALA A 121 0.86 -1.80 -16.71
N GLU A 122 1.47 -2.99 -16.77
CA GLU A 122 0.75 -4.27 -16.77
C GLU A 122 0.10 -4.49 -15.40
N MET A 123 0.87 -4.29 -14.33
CA MET A 123 0.36 -4.36 -12.97
C MET A 123 -0.68 -3.27 -12.66
N ALA A 124 -0.52 -2.05 -13.19
CA ALA A 124 -1.52 -1.00 -13.05
C ALA A 124 -2.88 -1.45 -13.63
N GLY A 125 -2.88 -1.96 -14.86
CA GLY A 125 -4.08 -2.50 -15.50
C GLY A 125 -4.71 -3.64 -14.69
N ALA A 126 -3.90 -4.65 -14.35
CA ALA A 126 -4.38 -5.85 -13.66
C ALA A 126 -4.92 -5.56 -12.25
N VAL A 127 -4.26 -4.69 -11.46
CA VAL A 127 -4.74 -4.30 -10.13
C VAL A 127 -6.02 -3.48 -10.25
N GLY A 128 -6.09 -2.55 -11.21
CA GLY A 128 -7.30 -1.77 -11.45
C GLY A 128 -8.50 -2.64 -11.86
N GLU A 129 -8.29 -3.65 -12.71
CA GLU A 129 -9.31 -4.63 -13.07
C GLU A 129 -9.74 -5.48 -11.88
N MET A 130 -8.78 -5.97 -11.10
CA MET A 130 -9.04 -6.78 -9.92
C MET A 130 -9.88 -6.02 -8.89
N LEU A 131 -9.48 -4.79 -8.52
CA LEU A 131 -10.22 -3.93 -7.60
C LEU A 131 -11.67 -3.70 -8.05
N ARG A 132 -11.88 -3.42 -9.34
CA ARG A 132 -13.23 -3.31 -9.90
C ARG A 132 -14.01 -4.62 -9.81
N SER A 133 -13.37 -5.75 -10.13
CA SER A 133 -14.00 -7.07 -10.13
C SER A 133 -14.49 -7.49 -8.73
N ILE A 134 -13.80 -7.05 -7.67
CA ILE A 134 -14.17 -7.33 -6.28
C ILE A 134 -15.11 -6.26 -5.69
N GLY A 135 -15.53 -5.24 -6.46
CA GLY A 135 -16.56 -4.28 -6.07
C GLY A 135 -16.05 -2.98 -5.42
N VAL A 136 -14.77 -2.64 -5.59
CA VAL A 136 -14.24 -1.33 -5.17
C VAL A 136 -14.83 -0.23 -6.05
N LEU A 137 -15.40 0.82 -5.44
CA LEU A 137 -16.20 1.82 -6.19
C LEU A 137 -15.31 2.74 -7.04
N ALA A 138 -15.76 3.04 -8.26
CA ALA A 138 -15.14 4.04 -9.13
C ALA A 138 -15.11 5.44 -8.46
N PRO A 139 -14.11 6.29 -8.77
CA PRO A 139 -13.22 6.24 -9.93
C PRO A 139 -11.82 5.64 -9.67
N GLU A 140 -11.69 4.68 -8.75
CA GLU A 140 -10.42 4.08 -8.34
C GLU A 140 -9.77 3.15 -9.39
N GLY A 141 -9.46 3.71 -10.55
CA GLY A 141 -8.49 3.12 -11.47
C GLY A 141 -7.07 3.29 -10.94
N VAL A 142 -6.20 2.34 -11.27
CA VAL A 142 -4.76 2.46 -11.05
C VAL A 142 -4.13 2.97 -12.34
N GLY A 143 -3.49 4.13 -12.27
CA GLY A 143 -2.74 4.72 -13.37
C GLY A 143 -1.29 4.27 -13.44
N LEU A 144 -0.61 4.64 -14.53
CA LEU A 144 0.84 4.55 -14.64
C LEU A 144 1.47 5.80 -13.99
N ALA A 145 2.44 5.58 -13.12
CA ALA A 145 3.21 6.65 -12.48
C ALA A 145 4.14 7.33 -13.49
N GLY A 146 4.27 8.65 -13.39
CA GLY A 146 5.25 9.41 -14.15
C GLY A 146 6.64 9.38 -13.49
N ASP A 147 7.61 9.97 -14.17
CA ASP A 147 9.00 10.02 -13.70
C ASP A 147 9.14 10.72 -12.34
N GLY A 148 8.28 11.71 -12.07
CA GLY A 148 8.27 12.45 -10.81
C GLY A 148 7.89 11.58 -9.62
N GLU A 149 6.77 10.85 -9.69
CA GLU A 149 6.34 9.96 -8.60
C GLU A 149 7.32 8.80 -8.42
N ASN A 150 7.82 8.24 -9.52
CA ASN A 150 8.82 7.16 -9.50
C ASN A 150 10.13 7.61 -8.83
N GLY A 151 10.61 8.82 -9.16
CA GLY A 151 11.82 9.39 -8.56
C GLY A 151 11.69 9.59 -7.05
N ILE A 152 10.55 10.11 -6.58
CA ILE A 152 10.28 10.29 -5.14
C ILE A 152 10.18 8.93 -4.43
N ALA A 153 9.48 7.96 -5.02
CA ALA A 153 9.37 6.62 -4.45
C ALA A 153 10.74 5.93 -4.32
N ASP A 154 11.61 6.07 -5.31
CA ASP A 154 12.97 5.53 -5.28
C ASP A 154 13.86 6.23 -4.25
N GLU A 155 13.73 7.54 -4.10
CA GLU A 155 14.44 8.32 -3.08
C GLU A 155 14.06 7.89 -1.66
N GLU A 156 12.76 7.84 -1.36
CA GLU A 156 12.28 7.47 -0.03
C GLU A 156 12.52 5.99 0.27
N TRP A 157 12.46 5.10 -0.72
CA TRP A 157 12.85 3.71 -0.53
C TRP A 157 14.33 3.58 -0.12
N ARG A 158 15.23 4.29 -0.80
CA ARG A 158 16.67 4.30 -0.45
C ARG A 158 16.90 4.86 0.95
N ARG A 159 16.17 5.91 1.34
CA ARG A 159 16.24 6.51 2.67
C ARG A 159 15.74 5.53 3.75
N PHE A 160 14.60 4.88 3.53
CA PHE A 160 14.04 3.87 4.42
C PHE A 160 15.02 2.71 4.60
N PHE A 161 15.49 2.14 3.49
CA PHE A 161 16.39 0.99 3.54
C PHE A 161 17.76 1.33 4.16
N GLY A 162 18.29 2.52 3.88
CA GLY A 162 19.54 3.00 4.50
C GLY A 162 19.45 3.02 6.04
N LYS A 163 18.31 3.45 6.59
CA LYS A 163 18.06 3.40 8.05
C LYS A 163 17.91 1.96 8.55
N LEU A 164 17.15 1.12 7.86
CA LEU A 164 16.93 -0.28 8.23
C LEU A 164 18.25 -1.04 8.30
N HIS A 165 19.11 -0.89 7.30
CA HIS A 165 20.41 -1.53 7.25
C HIS A 165 21.33 -1.07 8.39
N HIS A 166 21.30 0.22 8.75
CA HIS A 166 22.04 0.72 9.92
C HIS A 166 21.56 0.08 11.22
N MET A 167 20.25 -0.06 11.42
CA MET A 167 19.67 -0.70 12.62
C MET A 167 20.05 -2.18 12.75
N VAL A 168 20.05 -2.93 11.64
CA VAL A 168 20.41 -4.36 11.65
C VAL A 168 21.89 -4.57 11.96
N ARG A 169 22.78 -3.65 11.54
CA ARG A 169 24.22 -3.74 11.83
C ARG A 169 24.63 -3.38 13.25
N MET A 170 23.76 -2.72 14.03
CA MET A 170 24.03 -2.35 15.42
C MET A 170 23.54 -3.39 16.44
N ARG A 171 23.03 -4.54 15.99
CA ARG A 171 22.71 -5.70 16.82
C ARG A 171 23.82 -6.73 16.73
#